data_AF-A0A2W4W1R9-F1
#
_entry.id   AF-A0A2W4W1R9-F1
#
_cell.length_a   1.000
_cell.length_b   1.000
_cell.length_c   1.000
_cell.angle_alpha   90.00
_cell.angle_beta   90.00
_cell.angle_gamma   90.00
#
_symmetry.space_group_name_H-M   'P 1'
#
loop_
_entity.id
_entity.type
_entity.pdbx_description
1 polymer ?
#
loop_
_entity_poly.entity_id
_entity_poly.type
_entity_poly.pdbx_seq_one_letter_code
_entity_poly.pdbx_strand_id
1 'polypeptide(L)'
;MKIHTSKLGLLLLGLPLSLGAISVSAEASPANPSTVKLTETTASIPPISNETQLKAITNDPIAQNVTSVSQLSDVRPTDWAFTALQSLVERYGCIAGYPDRTFRGKQATSRYEFAAGLNACLDKINEIISAGLADKVSKEDLATLQKLQEEFAAELATLRGRVDALDAKTAKLEAQQFSTTTKLSGEAIFSVSGATGANPNNGGTNTNIVFSNRVRLNLLTSFSGKDLLITGLQATNINSLAAPLGYADPLGSSSNVRLGFENQFLNFNPSNSNTAAANSVNLYKLLYIFPIADKLTLFAGSNAEVSDAFPAISPFASEGQGSISRFGQGLNAATRVSGGTSGTGLAAAVGFIWTPSDKVDFRALYGSVNPAIATNSPTTLLGAGFFGGSSILAAQLTLKPTSNLDIGLNYANSYHQINILGTGLASADINAISGAGTSLSDPIKLNSIGSTLTWRITPKIAFNLSGAWIFANLTNKDASTTFTSWMTGLQFSDVFKEGNTAGIIFGQPLARNAVGGIATIPTGFTATPYQLEGYFNFKLSKNISVTPGVFFVFNPEGINNAPTATVGVLRTTFTF
;
A
#
# COMPACT_ATOMS: atom_id res chain seq x y z
N MET A 1 50.78 8.82 58.97
CA MET A 1 52.18 8.64 58.53
C MET A 1 52.18 8.46 57.02
N LYS A 2 52.75 9.45 56.31
CA LYS A 2 53.15 9.56 54.88
C LYS A 2 52.16 9.22 53.74
N ILE A 3 51.75 10.32 53.12
CA ILE A 3 51.26 10.56 51.75
C ILE A 3 52.19 9.97 50.68
N HIS A 4 51.66 9.50 49.54
CA HIS A 4 52.23 9.72 48.20
C HIS A 4 51.16 9.72 47.10
N THR A 5 51.13 10.84 46.38
CA THR A 5 50.43 11.15 45.12
C THR A 5 51.27 10.74 43.91
N SER A 6 50.65 10.36 42.79
CA SER A 6 51.20 10.67 41.46
C SER A 6 50.11 10.81 40.38
N LYS A 7 50.29 11.87 39.57
CA LYS A 7 49.60 12.22 38.33
C LYS A 7 50.47 11.76 37.14
N LEU A 8 49.84 11.57 35.97
CA LEU A 8 50.28 11.73 34.56
C LEU A 8 49.72 10.56 33.73
N GLY A 9 49.26 10.70 32.48
CA GLY A 9 49.25 11.84 31.57
C GLY A 9 48.47 11.44 30.31
N LEU A 10 47.75 12.41 29.76
CA LEU A 10 46.96 12.34 28.53
C LEU A 10 47.93 12.44 27.34
N LEU A 11 47.97 11.44 26.46
CA LEU A 11 48.76 11.48 25.23
C LEU A 11 47.82 11.61 24.01
N LEU A 12 47.76 12.83 23.46
CA LEU A 12 47.29 13.10 22.11
C LEU A 12 48.36 12.61 21.12
N LEU A 13 47.96 11.82 20.13
CA LEU A 13 48.72 11.59 18.90
C LEU A 13 47.85 12.00 17.72
N GLY A 14 48.16 13.15 17.16
CA GLY A 14 47.72 13.55 15.82
C GLY A 14 48.78 13.17 14.79
N LEU A 15 48.32 12.76 13.60
CA LEU A 15 49.03 12.90 12.33
C LEU A 15 47.98 13.02 11.21
N PRO A 16 48.24 13.84 10.17
CA PRO A 16 47.21 14.36 9.29
C PRO A 16 47.06 13.51 8.03
N LEU A 17 45.83 13.39 7.51
CA LEU A 17 45.60 13.12 6.10
C LEU A 17 44.68 14.22 5.54
N SER A 18 45.27 14.99 4.64
CA SER A 18 44.64 16.00 3.79
C SER A 18 43.72 15.35 2.76
N LEU A 19 42.44 15.73 2.75
CA LEU A 19 41.59 15.64 1.55
C LEU A 19 40.96 17.02 1.34
N GLY A 20 41.28 17.64 0.20
CA GLY A 20 40.83 18.98 -0.15
C GLY A 20 39.32 19.05 -0.37
N ALA A 21 38.69 20.03 0.27
CA ALA A 21 37.34 20.45 -0.05
C ALA A 21 37.39 21.48 -1.18
N ILE A 22 36.80 21.14 -2.33
CA ILE A 22 36.48 22.10 -3.37
C ILE A 22 35.17 22.77 -2.95
N SER A 23 35.27 24.05 -2.57
CA SER A 23 34.13 24.93 -2.31
C SER A 23 33.54 25.38 -3.63
N VAL A 24 32.34 24.91 -3.99
CA VAL A 24 31.50 25.56 -5.01
C VAL A 24 30.47 26.41 -4.28
N SER A 25 30.67 27.72 -4.34
CA SER A 25 29.67 28.72 -3.96
C SER A 25 28.53 28.70 -4.97
N ALA A 26 27.32 28.35 -4.54
CA ALA A 26 26.10 28.57 -5.30
C ALA A 26 25.23 29.56 -4.52
N GLU A 27 25.11 30.75 -5.07
CA GLU A 27 24.34 31.87 -4.55
C GLU A 27 22.84 31.63 -4.78
N ALA A 28 22.09 31.45 -3.70
CA ALA A 28 20.64 31.24 -3.75
C ALA A 28 19.92 32.59 -3.51
N SER A 29 19.36 33.15 -4.59
CA SER A 29 18.41 34.27 -4.53
C SER A 29 17.05 33.79 -4.01
N PRO A 30 16.34 34.53 -3.13
CA PRO A 30 15.05 34.11 -2.59
C PRO A 30 13.91 34.44 -3.56
N ALA A 31 13.19 33.41 -4.03
CA ALA A 31 11.90 33.57 -4.71
C ALA A 31 10.76 33.13 -3.78
N ASN A 32 9.83 34.06 -3.53
CA ASN A 32 8.59 33.90 -2.77
C ASN A 32 7.74 32.70 -3.25
N PRO A 33 7.19 31.87 -2.36
CA PRO A 33 6.20 30.88 -2.73
C PRO A 33 4.79 31.49 -2.74
N SER A 34 4.26 31.76 -3.94
CA SER A 34 2.83 32.00 -4.13
C SER A 34 2.06 30.69 -3.98
N THR A 35 1.17 30.65 -2.99
CA THR A 35 0.21 29.58 -2.70
C THR A 35 -0.72 29.28 -3.86
N VAL A 36 -0.77 28.02 -4.30
CA VAL A 36 -1.85 27.49 -5.16
C VAL A 36 -2.69 26.51 -4.35
N LYS A 37 -3.94 26.89 -4.05
CA LYS A 37 -5.00 26.00 -3.56
C LYS A 37 -5.47 25.13 -4.72
N LEU A 38 -5.48 23.80 -4.53
CA LEU A 38 -6.14 22.87 -5.44
C LEU A 38 -7.48 22.46 -4.82
N THR A 39 -8.56 22.89 -5.47
CA THR A 39 -9.93 22.47 -5.21
C THR A 39 -10.18 21.14 -5.92
N GLU A 40 -10.60 20.12 -5.17
CA GLU A 40 -11.03 18.83 -5.72
C GLU A 40 -12.34 19.00 -6.50
N THR A 41 -12.38 18.55 -7.74
CA THR A 41 -13.63 18.34 -8.49
C THR A 41 -13.60 16.95 -9.09
N THR A 42 -14.48 16.11 -8.57
CA THR A 42 -14.81 14.77 -9.04
C THR A 42 -15.36 14.81 -10.46
N ALA A 43 -14.75 14.06 -11.39
CA ALA A 43 -15.32 13.78 -12.70
C ALA A 43 -15.48 12.27 -12.88
N SER A 44 -16.73 11.83 -12.91
CA SER A 44 -17.19 10.50 -13.32
C SER A 44 -17.04 10.32 -14.83
N ILE A 45 -16.43 9.22 -15.25
CA ILE A 45 -16.28 8.83 -16.66
C ILE A 45 -17.44 7.89 -17.03
N PRO A 46 -18.27 8.21 -18.05
CA PRO A 46 -19.22 7.24 -18.61
C PRO A 46 -18.54 6.30 -19.63
N PRO A 47 -19.04 5.06 -19.80
CA PRO A 47 -18.41 4.04 -20.64
C PRO A 47 -18.61 4.30 -22.15
N ILE A 48 -17.56 3.99 -22.91
CA ILE A 48 -17.59 3.97 -24.38
C ILE A 48 -18.18 2.63 -24.82
N SER A 49 -19.31 2.70 -25.51
CA SER A 49 -19.86 1.62 -26.32
C SER A 49 -20.34 2.24 -27.63
N ASN A 50 -19.75 1.81 -28.75
CA ASN A 50 -20.41 1.58 -30.04
C ASN A 50 -19.38 1.28 -31.12
N GLU A 51 -19.02 0.00 -31.25
CA GLU A 51 -18.81 -0.59 -32.57
C GLU A 51 -20.17 -1.05 -33.09
N THR A 52 -20.79 -0.28 -33.98
CA THR A 52 -21.68 -0.84 -35.00
C THR A 52 -21.88 0.17 -36.13
N GLN A 53 -21.78 -0.32 -37.36
CA GLN A 53 -22.18 0.30 -38.64
C GLN A 53 -21.11 1.12 -39.40
N LEU A 54 -20.17 0.39 -39.99
CA LEU A 54 -19.65 0.72 -41.32
C LEU A 54 -20.52 0.01 -42.38
N LYS A 55 -20.85 0.74 -43.45
CA LYS A 55 -21.49 0.35 -44.73
C LYS A 55 -23.02 0.29 -44.79
N ALA A 56 -23.60 1.43 -45.19
CA ALA A 56 -24.32 1.54 -46.46
C ALA A 56 -24.55 3.04 -46.77
N ILE A 57 -23.67 3.64 -47.57
CA ILE A 57 -24.04 4.84 -48.34
C ILE A 57 -23.85 4.45 -49.80
N THR A 58 -24.98 4.12 -50.40
CA THR A 58 -25.23 4.04 -51.83
C THR A 58 -24.80 5.34 -52.50
N ASN A 59 -24.11 5.21 -53.64
CA ASN A 59 -23.87 6.29 -54.58
C ASN A 59 -25.20 6.88 -55.03
N ASP A 60 -25.50 8.10 -54.57
CA ASP A 60 -26.43 9.01 -55.24
C ASP A 60 -25.78 10.41 -55.24
N PRO A 61 -25.82 11.14 -56.36
CA PRO A 61 -25.13 12.42 -56.49
C PRO A 61 -25.88 13.44 -55.62
N ILE A 62 -25.23 13.91 -54.54
CA ILE A 62 -25.72 15.07 -53.82
C ILE A 62 -25.54 16.26 -54.76
N ALA A 63 -26.62 16.62 -55.45
CA ALA A 63 -26.78 17.92 -56.05
C ALA A 63 -26.63 18.96 -54.94
N GLN A 64 -25.48 19.63 -54.88
CA GLN A 64 -25.31 20.84 -54.08
C GLN A 64 -26.20 21.93 -54.69
N ASN A 65 -27.43 22.01 -54.21
CA ASN A 65 -28.27 23.15 -54.48
C ASN A 65 -27.72 24.32 -53.66
N VAL A 66 -27.06 25.26 -54.34
CA VAL A 66 -26.51 26.47 -53.76
C VAL A 66 -27.67 27.30 -53.21
N THR A 67 -27.88 27.28 -51.90
CA THR A 67 -28.79 28.22 -51.24
C THR A 67 -28.19 29.61 -51.33
N SER A 68 -28.83 30.53 -52.06
CA SER A 68 -28.44 31.95 -52.09
C SER A 68 -28.38 32.49 -50.66
N VAL A 69 -27.44 33.39 -50.37
CA VAL A 69 -27.24 33.99 -49.04
C VAL A 69 -28.52 34.64 -48.51
N SER A 70 -29.41 35.08 -49.40
CA SER A 70 -30.76 35.57 -49.10
C SER A 70 -31.69 34.55 -48.43
N GLN A 71 -31.35 33.26 -48.47
CA GLN A 71 -32.14 32.15 -47.91
C GLN A 71 -31.62 31.68 -46.53
N LEU A 72 -30.52 32.25 -46.03
CA LEU A 72 -29.99 31.95 -44.70
C LEU A 72 -30.77 32.73 -43.65
N SER A 73 -31.33 32.01 -42.67
CA SER A 73 -32.25 32.57 -41.68
C SER A 73 -31.57 33.42 -40.60
N ASP A 74 -30.26 33.29 -40.44
CA ASP A 74 -29.46 33.89 -39.37
C ASP A 74 -28.47 34.98 -39.85
N VAL A 75 -28.51 35.35 -41.13
CA VAL A 75 -27.70 36.41 -41.73
C VAL A 75 -28.62 37.44 -42.39
N ARG A 76 -28.66 38.66 -41.86
CA ARG A 76 -29.54 39.72 -42.39
C ARG A 76 -28.81 40.54 -43.47
N PRO A 77 -29.52 41.14 -44.45
CA PRO A 77 -28.91 41.99 -45.48
C PRO A 77 -28.11 43.19 -44.97
N THR A 78 -28.32 43.59 -43.72
CA THR A 78 -27.59 44.68 -43.04
C THR A 78 -26.34 44.21 -42.29
N ASP A 79 -26.13 42.90 -42.12
CA ASP A 79 -24.99 42.37 -41.39
C ASP A 79 -23.74 42.40 -42.28
N TRP A 80 -22.59 42.80 -41.73
CA TRP A 80 -21.34 42.91 -42.50
C TRP A 80 -20.93 41.60 -43.19
N ALA A 81 -21.28 40.46 -42.58
CA ALA A 81 -21.01 39.13 -43.10
C ALA A 81 -21.85 38.79 -44.34
N PHE A 82 -23.00 39.45 -44.55
CA PHE A 82 -23.86 39.20 -45.70
C PHE A 82 -23.13 39.48 -47.01
N THR A 83 -22.44 40.62 -47.13
CA THR A 83 -21.69 40.98 -48.34
C THR A 83 -20.50 40.04 -48.60
N ALA A 84 -19.80 39.62 -47.54
CA ALA A 84 -18.68 38.70 -47.64
C ALA A 84 -19.13 37.29 -48.06
N LEU A 85 -20.22 36.79 -47.47
CA LEU A 85 -20.82 35.52 -47.83
C LEU A 85 -21.44 35.57 -49.22
N GLN A 86 -22.06 36.69 -49.61
CA GLN A 86 -22.62 36.86 -50.95
C GLN A 86 -21.54 36.69 -52.03
N SER A 87 -20.36 37.28 -51.82
CA SER A 87 -19.22 37.07 -52.73
C SER A 87 -18.77 35.60 -52.76
N LEU A 88 -18.61 34.96 -51.60
CA LEU A 88 -18.13 33.56 -51.53
C LEU A 88 -19.12 32.53 -52.10
N VAL A 89 -20.42 32.73 -51.89
CA VAL A 89 -21.49 31.80 -52.31
C VAL A 89 -21.91 32.06 -53.75
N GLU A 90 -22.12 33.31 -54.15
CA GLU A 90 -22.64 33.64 -55.48
C GLU A 90 -21.53 33.71 -56.55
N ARG A 91 -20.28 34.00 -56.18
CA ARG A 91 -19.15 34.09 -57.14
C ARG A 91 -18.30 32.82 -57.21
N TYR A 92 -18.09 32.14 -56.09
CA TYR A 92 -17.20 30.96 -56.02
C TYR A 92 -17.94 29.66 -55.70
N GLY A 93 -19.23 29.70 -55.32
CA GLY A 93 -20.04 28.50 -55.05
C GLY A 93 -19.54 27.62 -53.90
N CYS A 94 -18.64 28.15 -53.06
CA CYS A 94 -17.81 27.36 -52.15
C CYS A 94 -18.47 26.96 -50.83
N ILE A 95 -19.45 27.74 -50.37
CA ILE A 95 -20.03 27.60 -49.04
C ILE A 95 -21.54 27.40 -49.22
N ALA A 96 -21.99 26.17 -49.10
CA ALA A 96 -23.40 25.91 -48.80
C ALA A 96 -23.57 26.12 -47.30
N GLY A 97 -24.58 26.89 -46.88
CA GLY A 97 -24.95 26.95 -45.46
C GLY A 97 -25.22 25.55 -44.90
N TYR A 98 -25.39 25.45 -43.59
CA TYR A 98 -25.78 24.18 -42.99
C TYR A 98 -27.12 23.69 -43.58
N PRO A 99 -27.40 22.37 -43.61
CA PRO A 99 -28.62 21.82 -44.19
C PRO A 99 -29.93 22.42 -43.62
N ASP A 100 -29.86 23.04 -42.44
CA ASP A 100 -30.94 23.75 -41.76
C ASP A 100 -31.13 25.21 -42.21
N ARG A 101 -30.43 25.66 -43.27
CA ARG A 101 -30.44 27.03 -43.80
C ARG A 101 -29.95 28.09 -42.80
N THR A 102 -28.95 27.72 -42.00
CA THR A 102 -28.21 28.64 -41.12
C THR A 102 -26.73 28.70 -41.50
N PHE A 103 -26.05 29.79 -41.14
CA PHE A 103 -24.60 29.96 -41.25
C PHE A 103 -23.89 29.73 -39.90
N ARG A 104 -24.61 29.87 -38.80
CA ARG A 104 -24.16 29.71 -37.40
C ARG A 104 -22.97 30.61 -37.05
N GLY A 105 -22.94 31.83 -37.57
CA GLY A 105 -21.82 32.78 -37.40
C GLY A 105 -21.50 33.23 -35.96
N LYS A 106 -22.30 32.80 -34.97
CA LYS A 106 -22.07 33.06 -33.53
C LYS A 106 -21.51 31.84 -32.78
N GLN A 107 -21.31 30.70 -33.44
CA GLN A 107 -20.75 29.49 -32.85
C GLN A 107 -19.27 29.34 -33.22
N ALA A 108 -18.47 28.83 -32.28
CA ALA A 108 -17.08 28.49 -32.56
C ALA A 108 -17.04 27.18 -33.37
N THR A 109 -16.45 27.23 -34.56
CA THR A 109 -16.27 26.07 -35.46
C THR A 109 -15.12 25.19 -34.98
N SER A 110 -15.28 23.86 -35.06
CA SER A 110 -14.18 22.93 -34.77
C SER A 110 -13.14 22.91 -35.90
N ARG A 111 -11.89 22.55 -35.58
CA ARG A 111 -10.81 22.46 -36.59
C ARG A 111 -11.15 21.54 -37.76
N TYR A 112 -11.90 20.47 -37.51
CA TYR A 112 -12.31 19.51 -38.54
C TYR A 112 -13.40 20.06 -39.46
N GLU A 113 -14.37 20.81 -38.91
CA GLU A 113 -15.42 21.45 -39.70
C GLU A 113 -14.87 22.56 -40.59
N PHE A 114 -13.94 23.36 -40.08
CA PHE A 114 -13.26 24.38 -40.90
C PHE A 114 -12.43 23.74 -42.02
N ALA A 115 -11.69 22.66 -41.73
CA ALA A 115 -10.91 21.93 -42.72
C ALA A 115 -11.79 21.30 -43.80
N ALA A 116 -12.96 20.74 -43.44
CA ALA A 116 -13.91 20.18 -44.39
C ALA A 116 -14.50 21.25 -45.32
N GLY A 117 -14.89 22.41 -44.78
CA GLY A 117 -15.39 23.54 -45.57
C GLY A 117 -14.31 24.13 -46.49
N LEU A 118 -13.07 24.24 -46.02
CA LEU A 118 -11.94 24.69 -46.82
C LEU A 118 -11.62 23.70 -47.96
N ASN A 119 -11.63 22.39 -47.68
CA ASN A 119 -11.37 21.38 -48.70
C ASN A 119 -12.46 21.38 -49.78
N ALA A 120 -13.74 21.48 -49.38
CA ALA A 120 -14.85 21.60 -50.33
C ALA A 120 -14.74 22.84 -51.23
N CYS A 121 -14.29 23.98 -50.68
CA CYS A 121 -14.05 25.17 -51.49
C CYS A 121 -12.84 25.02 -52.42
N LEU A 122 -11.76 24.39 -51.96
CA LEU A 122 -10.60 24.10 -52.82
C LEU A 122 -10.96 23.14 -53.96
N ASP A 123 -11.80 22.14 -53.71
CA ASP A 123 -12.32 21.23 -54.74
C ASP A 123 -13.17 21.99 -55.77
N LYS A 124 -14.05 22.91 -55.33
CA LYS A 124 -14.86 23.74 -56.23
C LYS A 124 -14.03 24.76 -57.02
N ILE A 125 -13.00 25.34 -56.40
CA ILE A 125 -12.06 26.22 -57.07
C ILE A 125 -11.27 25.45 -58.11
N ASN A 126 -10.80 24.24 -57.80
CA ASN A 126 -10.12 23.37 -58.76
C ASN A 126 -11.05 22.98 -59.92
N GLU A 127 -12.35 22.78 -59.66
CA GLU A 127 -13.38 22.54 -60.69
C GLU A 127 -13.60 23.78 -61.58
N ILE A 128 -13.67 24.99 -61.01
CA ILE A 128 -13.81 26.27 -61.74
C ILE A 128 -12.56 26.59 -62.57
N ILE A 129 -11.37 26.29 -62.04
CA ILE A 129 -10.09 26.42 -62.74
C ILE A 129 -10.02 25.43 -63.90
N SER A 130 -10.49 24.18 -63.69
CA SER A 130 -10.54 23.15 -64.74
C SER A 130 -11.59 23.44 -65.82
N ALA A 131 -12.63 24.22 -65.50
CA ALA A 131 -13.67 24.67 -66.42
C ALA A 131 -13.30 25.93 -67.26
N GLY A 132 -12.06 26.43 -67.16
CA GLY A 132 -11.50 27.39 -68.11
C GLY A 132 -11.87 28.87 -67.89
N LEU A 133 -12.23 29.28 -66.67
CA LEU A 133 -12.47 30.70 -66.33
C LEU A 133 -11.25 31.31 -65.61
N ALA A 134 -10.14 31.48 -66.33
CA ALA A 134 -8.90 32.06 -65.82
C ALA A 134 -8.94 33.59 -65.59
N ASP A 135 -9.98 34.30 -66.02
CA ASP A 135 -9.99 35.78 -66.06
C ASP A 135 -10.65 36.49 -64.85
N LYS A 136 -10.80 35.83 -63.69
CA LYS A 136 -11.38 36.47 -62.48
C LYS A 136 -10.58 36.38 -61.18
N VAL A 137 -9.33 35.92 -61.21
CA VAL A 137 -8.40 36.09 -60.09
C VAL A 137 -7.63 37.39 -60.31
N SER A 138 -8.02 38.47 -59.62
CA SER A 138 -7.28 39.74 -59.72
C SER A 138 -5.90 39.58 -59.07
N LYS A 139 -4.90 40.29 -59.58
CA LYS A 139 -3.57 40.32 -58.95
C LYS A 139 -3.63 40.85 -57.52
N GLU A 140 -4.63 41.67 -57.16
CA GLU A 140 -4.87 42.12 -55.81
C GLU A 140 -5.27 40.99 -54.84
N ASP A 141 -6.08 40.01 -55.26
CA ASP A 141 -6.49 38.89 -54.40
C ASP A 141 -5.30 37.96 -54.11
N LEU A 142 -4.45 37.75 -55.11
CA LEU A 142 -3.17 37.02 -54.97
C LEU A 142 -2.21 37.73 -54.00
N ALA A 143 -2.12 39.06 -54.08
CA ALA A 143 -1.33 39.86 -53.15
C ALA A 143 -1.90 39.83 -51.72
N THR A 144 -3.22 39.78 -51.58
CA THR A 144 -3.89 39.70 -50.27
C THR A 144 -3.70 38.34 -49.62
N LEU A 145 -3.78 37.25 -50.41
CA LEU A 145 -3.46 35.90 -49.96
C LEU A 145 -1.98 35.74 -49.62
N GLN A 146 -1.07 36.35 -50.38
CA GLN A 146 0.36 36.39 -50.03
C GLN A 146 0.59 37.13 -48.71
N LYS A 147 -0.07 38.27 -48.51
CA LYS A 147 0.04 39.05 -47.26
C LYS A 147 -0.52 38.29 -46.05
N LEU A 148 -1.66 37.61 -46.20
CA LEU A 148 -2.20 36.75 -45.15
C LEU A 148 -1.29 35.53 -44.90
N GLN A 149 -0.69 34.93 -45.94
CA GLN A 149 0.30 33.87 -45.76
C GLN A 149 1.54 34.36 -45.00
N GLU A 150 2.02 35.58 -45.27
CA GLU A 150 3.14 36.19 -44.53
C GLU A 150 2.77 36.52 -43.08
N GLU A 151 1.57 37.07 -42.83
CA GLU A 151 1.09 37.40 -41.49
C GLU A 151 0.82 36.16 -40.64
N PHE A 152 0.30 35.08 -41.23
CA PHE A 152 0.06 33.80 -40.54
C PHE A 152 1.29 32.89 -40.50
N ALA A 153 2.34 33.14 -41.29
CA ALA A 153 3.54 32.28 -41.30
C ALA A 153 4.22 32.22 -39.92
N ALA A 154 4.30 33.35 -39.21
CA ALA A 154 4.88 33.41 -37.87
C ALA A 154 4.02 32.67 -36.82
N GLU A 155 2.70 32.78 -36.93
CA GLU A 155 1.74 32.08 -36.07
C GLU A 155 1.74 30.57 -36.32
N LEU A 156 1.81 30.15 -37.59
CA LEU A 156 1.92 28.74 -37.99
C LEU A 156 3.26 28.14 -37.55
N ALA A 157 4.36 28.88 -37.65
CA ALA A 157 5.66 28.47 -37.13
C ALA A 157 5.63 28.29 -35.60
N THR A 158 4.96 29.20 -34.89
CA THR A 158 4.77 29.12 -33.44
C THR A 158 3.90 27.92 -33.07
N LEU A 159 2.82 27.67 -33.80
CA LEU A 159 1.93 26.53 -33.57
C LEU A 159 2.65 25.21 -33.84
N ARG A 160 3.45 25.13 -34.92
CA ARG A 160 4.30 23.97 -35.23
C ARG A 160 5.32 23.72 -34.13
N GLY A 161 6.00 24.77 -33.66
CA GLY A 161 6.93 24.66 -32.52
C GLY A 161 6.25 24.16 -31.24
N ARG A 162 4.99 24.54 -30.98
CA ARG A 162 4.20 24.03 -29.85
C ARG A 162 3.78 22.58 -30.03
N VAL A 163 3.47 22.15 -31.27
CA VAL A 163 3.16 20.74 -31.60
C VAL A 163 4.42 19.89 -31.44
N ASP A 164 5.54 20.31 -32.02
CA ASP A 164 6.82 19.59 -31.89
C ASP A 164 7.26 19.48 -30.42
N ALA A 165 7.07 20.54 -29.63
CA ALA A 165 7.35 20.51 -28.19
C ALA A 165 6.39 19.59 -27.40
N LEU A 166 5.13 19.49 -27.82
CA LEU A 166 4.15 18.60 -27.21
C LEU A 166 4.43 17.14 -27.59
N ASP A 167 4.81 16.87 -28.83
CA ASP A 167 5.21 15.54 -29.31
C ASP A 167 6.49 15.09 -28.62
N ALA A 168 7.49 15.98 -28.48
CA ALA A 168 8.70 15.70 -27.72
C ALA A 168 8.39 15.42 -26.23
N LYS A 169 7.43 16.14 -25.64
CA LYS A 169 6.97 15.89 -24.26
C LYS A 169 6.24 14.55 -24.15
N THR A 170 5.42 14.18 -25.14
CA THR A 170 4.70 12.91 -25.19
C THR A 170 5.66 11.75 -25.36
N ALA A 171 6.57 11.81 -26.33
CA ALA A 171 7.62 10.81 -26.53
C ALA A 171 8.52 10.65 -25.30
N LYS A 172 8.83 11.75 -24.60
CA LYS A 172 9.59 11.69 -23.33
C LYS A 172 8.79 11.01 -22.21
N LEU A 173 7.50 11.29 -22.09
CA LEU A 173 6.63 10.67 -21.08
C LEU A 173 6.43 9.17 -21.37
N GLU A 174 6.26 8.79 -22.64
CA GLU A 174 6.17 7.39 -23.07
C GLU A 174 7.49 6.64 -22.83
N ALA A 175 8.63 7.23 -23.18
CA ALA A 175 9.94 6.63 -22.95
C ALA A 175 10.32 6.51 -21.46
N GLN A 176 9.71 7.31 -20.58
CA GLN A 176 9.96 7.32 -19.13
C GLN A 176 8.89 6.60 -18.32
N GLN A 177 7.86 6.02 -18.96
CA GLN A 177 6.85 5.23 -18.25
C GLN A 177 7.41 3.86 -17.85
N PHE A 178 7.64 3.67 -16.55
CA PHE A 178 8.18 2.43 -15.98
C PHE A 178 7.16 1.27 -15.91
N SER A 179 6.25 1.16 -16.89
CA SER A 179 5.00 0.37 -16.95
C SER A 179 3.76 1.22 -16.71
N THR A 180 2.80 1.19 -17.65
CA THR A 180 1.47 1.80 -17.51
C THR A 180 0.62 1.10 -16.46
N THR A 181 0.95 -0.16 -16.16
CA THR A 181 0.14 -1.07 -15.33
C THR A 181 0.75 -1.32 -13.96
N THR A 182 2.04 -1.07 -13.78
CA THR A 182 2.77 -1.37 -12.53
C THR A 182 3.24 -0.10 -11.83
N LYS A 183 2.92 0.04 -10.54
CA LYS A 183 3.46 1.07 -9.65
C LYS A 183 4.33 0.45 -8.58
N LEU A 184 5.47 1.07 -8.27
CA LEU A 184 6.29 0.69 -7.13
C LEU A 184 5.77 1.39 -5.87
N SER A 185 5.69 0.66 -4.76
CA SER A 185 5.49 1.20 -3.41
C SER A 185 6.56 0.62 -2.49
N GLY A 186 7.35 1.48 -1.84
CA GLY A 186 8.45 1.10 -0.98
C GLY A 186 8.28 1.52 0.47
N GLU A 187 8.72 0.68 1.40
CA GLU A 187 8.93 1.01 2.80
C GLU A 187 10.35 0.60 3.21
N ALA A 188 11.13 1.53 3.75
CA ALA A 188 12.41 1.25 4.38
C ALA A 188 12.41 1.71 5.84
N ILE A 189 12.61 0.77 6.75
CA ILE A 189 12.73 1.01 8.19
C ILE A 189 14.20 0.90 8.57
N PHE A 190 14.69 1.89 9.31
CA PHE A 190 15.94 1.86 10.05
C PHE A 190 15.65 2.01 11.54
N SER A 191 16.31 1.24 12.39
CA SER A 191 16.03 1.19 13.82
C SER A 191 17.31 1.18 14.62
N VAL A 192 17.42 2.10 15.59
CA VAL A 192 18.35 1.98 16.72
C VAL A 192 17.54 1.51 17.92
N SER A 193 17.88 0.35 18.48
CA SER A 193 17.11 -0.25 19.56
C SER A 193 18.00 -0.97 20.58
N GLY A 194 17.49 -1.12 21.80
CA GLY A 194 18.13 -1.90 22.85
C GLY A 194 17.11 -2.32 23.90
N ALA A 195 17.47 -3.33 24.69
CA ALA A 195 16.59 -3.88 25.69
C ALA A 195 17.31 -4.33 26.96
N THR A 196 16.63 -4.16 28.10
CA THR A 196 17.08 -4.56 29.43
C THR A 196 16.02 -5.41 30.12
N GLY A 197 16.34 -5.94 31.32
CA GLY A 197 15.43 -6.78 32.09
C GLY A 197 15.52 -8.25 31.69
N ALA A 198 16.73 -8.70 31.33
CA ALA A 198 17.00 -10.09 31.00
C ALA A 198 16.67 -11.03 32.16
N ASN A 199 16.25 -12.26 31.85
CA ASN A 199 16.01 -13.30 32.83
C ASN A 199 17.26 -14.18 33.02
N PRO A 200 18.01 -14.02 34.13
CA PRO A 200 19.24 -14.79 34.35
C PRO A 200 18.98 -16.29 34.54
N ASN A 201 17.78 -16.67 35.02
CA ASN A 201 17.41 -18.07 35.21
C ASN A 201 17.27 -18.82 33.87
N ASN A 202 17.07 -18.07 32.77
CA ASN A 202 17.05 -18.59 31.40
C ASN A 202 18.35 -18.26 30.64
N GLY A 203 19.44 -17.90 31.34
CA GLY A 203 20.72 -17.52 30.72
C GLY A 203 20.69 -16.17 29.98
N GLY A 204 19.68 -15.33 30.26
CA GLY A 204 19.52 -14.04 29.61
C GLY A 204 20.55 -13.00 30.02
N THR A 205 20.91 -12.13 29.06
CA THR A 205 21.75 -10.95 29.27
C THR A 205 21.14 -9.72 28.60
N ASN A 206 21.35 -8.53 29.16
CA ASN A 206 20.87 -7.29 28.55
C ASN A 206 21.53 -7.07 27.18
N THR A 207 20.79 -6.49 26.24
CA THR A 207 21.32 -6.29 24.89
C THR A 207 22.22 -5.06 24.82
N ASN A 208 23.23 -5.11 23.95
CA ASN A 208 23.85 -3.89 23.47
C ASN A 208 22.84 -3.08 22.62
N ILE A 209 23.14 -1.81 22.38
CA ILE A 209 22.42 -1.03 21.37
C ILE A 209 22.74 -1.61 19.99
N VAL A 210 21.70 -1.89 19.21
CA VAL A 210 21.82 -2.43 17.85
C VAL A 210 21.26 -1.44 16.83
N PHE A 211 21.82 -1.50 15.63
CA PHE A 211 21.31 -0.79 14.46
C PHE A 211 20.87 -1.80 13.40
N SER A 212 19.64 -1.68 12.93
CA SER A 212 19.02 -2.65 12.03
C SER A 212 18.14 -1.99 10.97
N ASN A 213 17.82 -2.73 9.92
CA ASN A 213 17.03 -2.28 8.79
C ASN A 213 16.07 -3.37 8.27
N ARG A 214 15.00 -2.91 7.63
CA ARG A 214 14.10 -3.71 6.80
C ARG A 214 13.64 -2.89 5.61
N VAL A 215 13.70 -3.48 4.43
CA VAL A 215 13.17 -2.88 3.20
C VAL A 215 12.11 -3.81 2.64
N ARG A 216 10.97 -3.25 2.26
CA ARG A 216 9.91 -3.91 1.51
C ARG A 216 9.60 -3.10 0.26
N LEU A 217 9.58 -3.78 -0.89
CA LEU A 217 9.23 -3.21 -2.18
C LEU A 217 8.03 -3.98 -2.74
N ASN A 218 6.96 -3.28 -3.05
CA ASN A 218 5.76 -3.85 -3.65
C ASN A 218 5.61 -3.34 -5.07
N LEU A 219 5.57 -4.26 -6.03
CA LEU A 219 5.15 -3.99 -7.40
C LEU A 219 3.64 -4.22 -7.46
N LEU A 220 2.90 -3.13 -7.63
CA LEU A 220 1.44 -3.08 -7.68
C LEU A 220 1.01 -3.04 -9.14
N THR A 221 0.64 -4.18 -9.71
CA THR A 221 0.29 -4.33 -11.12
C THR A 221 -1.21 -4.49 -11.30
N SER A 222 -1.80 -3.74 -12.23
CA SER A 222 -3.22 -3.83 -12.61
C SER A 222 -3.33 -4.13 -14.10
N PHE A 223 -4.06 -5.18 -14.48
CA PHE A 223 -4.27 -5.60 -15.87
C PHE A 223 -5.58 -5.05 -16.46
N SER A 224 -6.61 -4.87 -15.64
CA SER A 224 -7.94 -4.38 -16.08
C SER A 224 -8.29 -2.98 -15.58
N GLY A 225 -7.46 -2.40 -14.70
CA GLY A 225 -7.77 -1.14 -14.00
C GLY A 225 -8.59 -1.33 -12.72
N LYS A 226 -9.10 -2.55 -12.48
CA LYS A 226 -9.91 -2.89 -11.29
C LYS A 226 -9.31 -4.02 -10.45
N ASP A 227 -8.36 -4.76 -11.01
CA ASP A 227 -7.62 -5.83 -10.34
C ASP A 227 -6.28 -5.33 -9.79
N LEU A 228 -5.68 -6.13 -8.92
CA LEU A 228 -4.38 -5.84 -8.33
C LEU A 228 -3.60 -7.11 -8.09
N LEU A 229 -2.46 -7.25 -8.76
CA LEU A 229 -1.40 -8.18 -8.42
C LEU A 229 -0.34 -7.46 -7.58
N ILE A 230 -0.11 -7.97 -6.38
CA ILE A 230 0.93 -7.49 -5.47
C ILE A 230 2.09 -8.49 -5.50
N THR A 231 3.23 -8.05 -6.01
CA THR A 231 4.51 -8.78 -5.91
C THR A 231 5.41 -8.05 -4.91
N GLY A 232 5.58 -8.64 -3.73
CA GLY A 232 6.34 -8.06 -2.63
C GLY A 232 7.70 -8.70 -2.44
N LEU A 233 8.75 -7.88 -2.47
CA LEU A 233 10.13 -8.24 -2.14
C LEU A 233 10.51 -7.67 -0.78
N GLN A 234 11.25 -8.43 0.01
CA GLN A 234 11.74 -8.01 1.32
C GLN A 234 13.22 -8.36 1.50
N ALA A 235 13.94 -7.49 2.21
CA ALA A 235 15.26 -7.76 2.78
C ALA A 235 15.36 -7.15 4.19
N THR A 236 16.04 -7.82 5.12
CA THR A 236 16.22 -7.32 6.49
C THR A 236 17.45 -7.91 7.17
N ASN A 237 18.04 -7.18 8.11
CA ASN A 237 19.05 -7.69 9.05
C ASN A 237 18.58 -7.63 10.52
N ILE A 238 17.29 -7.41 10.76
CA ILE A 238 16.74 -7.36 12.12
C ILE A 238 16.97 -8.70 12.80
N ASN A 239 17.45 -8.66 14.04
CA ASN A 239 17.60 -9.81 14.91
C ASN A 239 16.74 -9.65 16.16
N SER A 240 16.45 -10.74 16.85
CA SER A 240 15.60 -10.74 18.05
C SER A 240 16.30 -10.03 19.21
N LEU A 241 15.61 -9.09 19.85
CA LEU A 241 16.01 -8.57 21.16
C LEU A 241 15.55 -9.49 22.29
N ALA A 242 14.48 -10.27 22.10
CA ALA A 242 13.95 -11.18 23.10
C ALA A 242 14.85 -12.40 23.36
N ALA A 243 15.55 -12.89 22.33
CA ALA A 243 16.40 -14.08 22.45
C ALA A 243 17.57 -13.87 23.42
N PRO A 244 18.41 -12.82 23.30
CA PRO A 244 19.47 -12.56 24.27
C PRO A 244 18.95 -12.32 25.69
N LEU A 245 17.74 -11.77 25.85
CA LEU A 245 17.12 -11.55 27.15
C LEU A 245 16.62 -12.83 27.84
N GLY A 246 16.57 -13.97 27.13
CA GLY A 246 16.05 -15.23 27.65
C GLY A 246 14.52 -15.37 27.58
N TYR A 247 13.88 -14.68 26.65
CA TYR A 247 12.41 -14.66 26.47
C TYR A 247 11.91 -15.17 25.11
N ALA A 248 12.80 -15.47 24.15
CA ALA A 248 12.38 -16.01 22.86
C ALA A 248 12.01 -17.51 22.94
N ASP A 249 11.18 -17.94 21.99
CA ASP A 249 10.91 -19.36 21.76
C ASP A 249 12.16 -20.14 21.28
N PRO A 250 12.19 -21.48 21.41
CA PRO A 250 13.37 -22.29 21.06
C PRO A 250 13.70 -22.43 19.57
N LEU A 251 12.75 -22.14 18.66
CA LEU A 251 12.89 -22.36 17.21
C LEU A 251 12.91 -21.07 16.38
N GLY A 252 12.72 -19.92 17.01
CA GLY A 252 12.54 -18.66 16.33
C GLY A 252 12.81 -17.47 17.26
N SER A 253 11.89 -16.52 17.22
CA SER A 253 12.02 -15.25 17.95
C SER A 253 10.73 -14.78 18.59
N SER A 254 9.70 -15.62 18.62
CA SER A 254 8.37 -15.34 19.17
C SER A 254 8.47 -15.07 20.66
N SER A 255 7.84 -13.98 21.08
CA SER A 255 7.91 -13.43 22.43
C SER A 255 6.98 -12.22 22.52
N ASN A 256 6.55 -11.86 23.72
CA ASN A 256 5.89 -10.60 24.02
C ASN A 256 6.87 -9.42 24.21
N VAL A 257 8.20 -9.65 24.13
CA VAL A 257 9.26 -8.63 24.23
C VAL A 257 9.78 -8.20 22.85
N ARG A 258 8.95 -8.28 21.82
CA ARG A 258 9.37 -8.06 20.42
C ARG A 258 8.98 -6.71 19.86
N LEU A 259 9.81 -6.19 18.96
CA LEU A 259 9.46 -5.07 18.11
C LEU A 259 8.44 -5.50 17.04
N GLY A 260 7.57 -4.57 16.65
CA GLY A 260 6.47 -4.87 15.74
C GLY A 260 6.89 -5.22 14.32
N PHE A 261 8.04 -4.72 13.89
CA PHE A 261 8.57 -4.87 12.54
C PHE A 261 9.57 -6.04 12.40
N GLU A 262 9.72 -6.87 13.43
CA GLU A 262 10.47 -8.13 13.34
C GLU A 262 9.73 -9.19 12.53
N ASN A 263 10.48 -9.99 11.75
CA ASN A 263 9.95 -11.19 11.11
C ASN A 263 9.80 -12.31 12.14
N GLN A 264 8.73 -13.11 12.06
CA GLN A 264 8.49 -14.19 13.01
C GLN A 264 9.59 -15.25 13.00
N PHE A 265 10.07 -15.62 11.82
CA PHE A 265 11.22 -16.51 11.66
C PHE A 265 12.38 -15.71 11.07
N LEU A 266 13.34 -15.38 11.92
CA LEU A 266 14.51 -14.61 11.54
C LEU A 266 15.43 -15.51 10.74
N ASN A 267 15.65 -15.18 9.47
CA ASN A 267 16.61 -15.87 8.62
C ASN A 267 16.33 -17.37 8.46
N PHE A 268 15.12 -17.86 8.76
CA PHE A 268 14.74 -19.28 8.66
C PHE A 268 13.40 -19.39 7.91
N ASN A 269 13.31 -20.39 7.04
CA ASN A 269 12.08 -20.71 6.31
C ASN A 269 11.54 -22.07 6.81
N PRO A 270 10.43 -22.09 7.58
CA PRO A 270 9.88 -23.32 8.12
C PRO A 270 9.29 -24.25 7.05
N SER A 271 9.09 -23.78 5.82
CA SER A 271 8.59 -24.60 4.71
C SER A 271 9.62 -25.59 4.17
N ASN A 272 10.90 -25.23 4.21
CA ASN A 272 11.98 -26.03 3.63
C ASN A 272 13.24 -26.10 4.51
N SER A 273 13.17 -25.59 5.74
CA SER A 273 14.26 -25.54 6.72
C SER A 273 15.52 -24.77 6.26
N ASN A 274 15.42 -23.96 5.20
CA ASN A 274 16.55 -23.18 4.71
C ASN A 274 16.77 -21.93 5.55
N THR A 275 18.03 -21.55 5.70
CA THR A 275 18.41 -20.27 6.31
C THR A 275 18.81 -19.23 5.27
N ALA A 276 18.45 -17.98 5.52
CA ALA A 276 18.70 -16.84 4.66
C ALA A 276 19.74 -15.90 5.31
N ALA A 277 20.75 -15.44 4.56
CA ALA A 277 21.70 -14.47 5.09
C ALA A 277 21.01 -13.11 5.38
N ALA A 278 21.57 -12.33 6.30
CA ALA A 278 21.09 -10.97 6.57
C ALA A 278 21.05 -10.14 5.28
N ASN A 279 19.98 -9.37 5.09
CA ASN A 279 19.69 -8.59 3.88
C ASN A 279 19.59 -9.38 2.57
N SER A 280 19.41 -10.70 2.61
CA SER A 280 19.01 -11.44 1.42
C SER A 280 17.60 -11.06 0.96
N VAL A 281 17.43 -10.93 -0.35
CA VAL A 281 16.14 -10.59 -0.97
C VAL A 281 15.29 -11.85 -1.09
N ASN A 282 14.05 -11.78 -0.62
CA ASN A 282 13.07 -12.85 -0.77
C ASN A 282 11.71 -12.31 -1.24
N LEU A 283 10.96 -13.16 -1.92
CA LEU A 283 9.55 -12.93 -2.23
C LEU A 283 8.75 -13.15 -0.94
N TYR A 284 8.30 -12.06 -0.32
CA TYR A 284 7.50 -12.14 0.90
C TYR A 284 6.00 -12.11 0.61
N LYS A 285 5.56 -11.60 -0.56
CA LYS A 285 4.15 -11.51 -0.91
C LYS A 285 3.91 -11.77 -2.38
N LEU A 286 2.89 -12.57 -2.68
CA LEU A 286 2.36 -12.77 -4.03
C LEU A 286 0.86 -13.01 -3.92
N LEU A 287 0.08 -11.97 -4.22
CA LEU A 287 -1.36 -11.93 -4.01
C LEU A 287 -2.05 -11.25 -5.18
N TYR A 288 -3.04 -11.93 -5.78
CA TYR A 288 -3.90 -11.38 -6.80
C TYR A 288 -5.30 -11.15 -6.26
N ILE A 289 -5.83 -9.94 -6.46
CA ILE A 289 -7.12 -9.48 -5.97
C ILE A 289 -7.91 -9.02 -7.20
N PHE A 290 -9.11 -9.57 -7.39
CA PHE A 290 -9.91 -9.29 -8.58
C PHE A 290 -11.41 -9.24 -8.27
N PRO A 291 -12.11 -8.16 -8.64
CA PRO A 291 -13.56 -8.07 -8.46
C PRO A 291 -14.28 -9.00 -9.45
N ILE A 292 -15.29 -9.72 -8.96
CA ILE A 292 -16.16 -10.58 -9.78
C ILE A 292 -17.61 -10.06 -9.84
N ALA A 293 -17.98 -9.16 -8.92
CA ALA A 293 -19.21 -8.38 -8.94
C ALA A 293 -19.00 -7.07 -8.16
N ASP A 294 -19.95 -6.13 -8.25
CA ASP A 294 -19.84 -4.78 -7.65
C ASP A 294 -19.50 -4.76 -6.16
N LYS A 295 -19.90 -5.81 -5.43
CA LYS A 295 -19.73 -5.93 -3.97
C LYS A 295 -18.99 -7.19 -3.54
N LEU A 296 -18.41 -7.92 -4.51
CA LEU A 296 -17.73 -9.19 -4.26
C LEU A 296 -16.41 -9.24 -5.02
N THR A 297 -15.34 -9.34 -4.25
CA THR A 297 -13.96 -9.46 -4.73
C THR A 297 -13.39 -10.78 -4.27
N LEU A 298 -12.70 -11.48 -5.16
CA LEU A 298 -11.95 -12.68 -4.81
C LEU A 298 -10.47 -12.34 -4.71
N PHE A 299 -9.75 -13.16 -3.96
CA PHE A 299 -8.29 -13.11 -3.96
C PHE A 299 -7.69 -14.50 -3.87
N ALA A 300 -6.50 -14.64 -4.45
CA ALA A 300 -5.68 -15.84 -4.40
C ALA A 300 -4.20 -15.45 -4.37
N GLY A 301 -3.42 -16.10 -3.53
CA GLY A 301 -1.98 -15.83 -3.43
C GLY A 301 -1.21 -17.05 -2.94
N SER A 302 0.07 -17.15 -3.32
CA SER A 302 0.97 -18.19 -2.81
C SER A 302 1.66 -17.79 -1.51
N ASN A 303 1.68 -16.49 -1.20
CA ASN A 303 2.32 -15.90 -0.04
C ASN A 303 1.43 -14.77 0.48
N ALA A 304 0.52 -15.11 1.40
CA ALA A 304 -0.40 -14.18 2.03
C ALA A 304 -0.46 -14.40 3.56
N GLU A 305 -0.50 -13.31 4.30
CA GLU A 305 -0.84 -13.31 5.72
C GLU A 305 -2.36 -13.17 5.89
N VAL A 306 -2.91 -13.71 6.98
CA VAL A 306 -4.33 -13.46 7.32
C VAL A 306 -4.60 -11.97 7.51
N SER A 307 -3.62 -11.23 8.05
CA SER A 307 -3.63 -9.76 8.15
C SER A 307 -3.65 -9.03 6.81
N ASP A 308 -3.27 -9.68 5.69
CA ASP A 308 -3.37 -9.07 4.37
C ASP A 308 -4.80 -9.05 3.84
N ALA A 309 -5.60 -10.05 4.23
CA ALA A 309 -6.98 -10.17 3.82
C ALA A 309 -7.89 -9.29 4.68
N PHE A 310 -7.61 -9.11 5.97
CA PHE A 310 -8.54 -8.48 6.90
C PHE A 310 -8.19 -7.02 7.21
N PRO A 311 -9.19 -6.12 7.28
CA PRO A 311 -8.93 -4.72 7.55
C PRO A 311 -8.48 -4.54 9.00
N ALA A 312 -7.33 -3.90 9.17
CA ALA A 312 -6.84 -3.48 10.48
C ALA A 312 -7.56 -2.18 10.89
N ILE A 313 -8.51 -2.30 11.81
CA ILE A 313 -9.29 -1.14 12.30
C ILE A 313 -8.67 -0.45 13.51
N SER A 314 -7.58 -0.99 14.06
CA SER A 314 -6.88 -0.35 15.16
C SER A 314 -6.05 0.85 14.66
N PRO A 315 -6.09 1.99 15.35
CA PRO A 315 -5.29 3.17 14.99
C PRO A 315 -3.77 2.93 15.09
N PHE A 316 -3.34 1.90 15.83
CA PHE A 316 -1.93 1.57 16.05
C PHE A 316 -1.36 0.65 14.96
N ALA A 317 -2.19 0.21 14.01
CA ALA A 317 -1.83 -0.77 12.99
C ALA A 317 -0.96 -0.17 11.88
N SER A 318 0.35 -0.23 12.09
CA SER A 318 1.35 -0.03 11.05
C SER A 318 2.72 -0.47 11.57
N GLU A 319 3.47 -1.23 10.78
CA GLU A 319 4.80 -1.67 11.17
C GLU A 319 5.85 -0.55 11.11
N GLY A 320 5.63 0.49 10.28
CA GLY A 320 6.52 1.64 10.12
C GLY A 320 6.07 2.92 10.85
N GLN A 321 4.76 3.14 11.01
CA GLN A 321 4.21 4.41 11.53
C GLN A 321 3.33 4.24 12.78
N GLY A 322 3.03 3.00 13.17
CA GLY A 322 2.17 2.67 14.29
C GLY A 322 2.96 2.34 15.55
N SER A 323 2.39 1.45 16.37
CA SER A 323 3.05 0.91 17.57
C SER A 323 4.44 0.35 17.25
N ILE A 324 5.32 0.40 18.27
CA ILE A 324 6.69 -0.10 18.18
C ILE A 324 6.82 -1.56 18.60
N SER A 325 5.91 -2.10 19.42
CA SER A 325 5.93 -3.50 19.82
C SER A 325 5.08 -4.38 18.91
N ARG A 326 5.30 -5.68 18.92
CA ARG A 326 4.48 -6.65 18.19
C ARG A 326 3.07 -6.78 18.76
N PHE A 327 2.94 -6.70 20.08
CA PHE A 327 1.65 -6.70 20.80
C PHE A 327 0.80 -5.48 20.44
N GLY A 328 1.40 -4.28 20.43
CA GLY A 328 0.69 -3.02 20.25
C GLY A 328 0.26 -2.69 18.82
N GLN A 329 0.64 -3.49 17.81
CA GLN A 329 0.24 -3.26 16.41
C GLN A 329 -1.27 -3.31 16.16
N GLY A 330 -2.08 -3.65 17.15
CA GLY A 330 -3.53 -3.57 17.04
C GLY A 330 -4.17 -4.59 16.08
N LEU A 331 -3.38 -5.52 15.56
CA LEU A 331 -3.89 -6.74 14.92
C LEU A 331 -4.29 -7.72 16.01
N ASN A 332 -5.55 -8.16 15.97
CA ASN A 332 -6.12 -9.04 16.98
C ASN A 332 -5.39 -10.40 16.99
N ALA A 333 -5.08 -10.92 18.19
CA ALA A 333 -4.38 -12.21 18.31
C ALA A 333 -5.16 -13.38 17.69
N ALA A 334 -6.49 -13.30 17.63
CA ALA A 334 -7.32 -14.33 17.03
C ALA A 334 -7.05 -14.55 15.53
N THR A 335 -6.54 -13.54 14.81
CA THR A 335 -6.25 -13.66 13.38
C THR A 335 -4.81 -14.10 13.10
N ARG A 336 -4.00 -14.34 14.12
CA ARG A 336 -2.57 -14.65 13.98
C ARG A 336 -2.26 -16.16 14.04
N VAL A 337 -3.26 -17.02 14.16
CA VAL A 337 -3.09 -18.49 14.30
C VAL A 337 -2.83 -19.21 12.98
N SER A 338 -2.09 -18.63 12.04
CA SER A 338 -1.99 -19.11 10.65
C SER A 338 -1.04 -20.29 10.43
N GLY A 339 -0.20 -20.66 11.41
CA GLY A 339 0.84 -21.68 11.28
C GLY A 339 1.98 -21.29 10.32
N GLY A 340 1.70 -20.40 9.37
CA GLY A 340 2.61 -19.66 8.52
C GLY A 340 2.93 -18.28 9.10
N THR A 341 4.11 -17.82 8.75
CA THR A 341 4.93 -16.84 9.46
C THR A 341 4.53 -15.39 9.17
N SER A 342 5.23 -14.40 9.74
CA SER A 342 5.40 -13.10 9.07
C SER A 342 6.72 -13.05 8.30
N GLY A 343 6.65 -12.66 7.03
CA GLY A 343 7.80 -12.50 6.14
C GLY A 343 8.18 -13.75 5.32
N THR A 344 8.56 -14.88 5.95
CA THR A 344 9.19 -16.04 5.26
C THR A 344 8.41 -17.34 5.42
N GLY A 345 7.86 -17.90 4.34
CA GLY A 345 7.03 -19.12 4.43
C GLY A 345 5.56 -18.83 4.78
N LEU A 346 5.03 -17.74 4.22
CA LEU A 346 3.60 -17.41 4.29
C LEU A 346 2.73 -18.52 3.66
N ALA A 347 1.47 -18.61 4.10
CA ALA A 347 0.51 -19.53 3.52
C ALA A 347 0.13 -19.12 2.09
N ALA A 348 -0.21 -20.09 1.23
CA ALA A 348 -1.06 -19.77 0.09
C ALA A 348 -2.49 -19.62 0.60
N ALA A 349 -3.20 -18.61 0.12
CA ALA A 349 -4.55 -18.33 0.53
C ALA A 349 -5.47 -18.11 -0.66
N VAL A 350 -6.72 -18.54 -0.50
CA VAL A 350 -7.84 -18.15 -1.35
C VAL A 350 -8.95 -17.62 -0.46
N GLY A 351 -9.67 -16.60 -0.92
CA GLY A 351 -10.72 -16.00 -0.12
C GLY A 351 -11.54 -14.98 -0.89
N PHE A 352 -12.42 -14.32 -0.15
CA PHE A 352 -13.29 -13.29 -0.70
C PHE A 352 -13.43 -12.11 0.25
N ILE A 353 -13.81 -10.98 -0.35
CA ILE A 353 -14.17 -9.73 0.30
C ILE A 353 -15.58 -9.40 -0.17
N TRP A 354 -16.52 -9.33 0.77
CA TRP A 354 -17.92 -9.00 0.52
C TRP A 354 -18.30 -7.73 1.26
N THR A 355 -18.67 -6.70 0.51
CA THR A 355 -19.01 -5.37 1.03
C THR A 355 -20.43 -4.98 0.61
N PRO A 356 -21.48 -5.56 1.24
CA PRO A 356 -22.87 -5.32 0.84
C PRO A 356 -23.31 -3.84 1.00
N SER A 357 -22.62 -3.08 1.86
CA SER A 357 -22.81 -1.64 2.08
C SER A 357 -21.54 -1.03 2.67
N ASP A 358 -21.46 0.31 2.75
CA ASP A 358 -20.32 1.01 3.38
C ASP A 358 -20.18 0.74 4.89
N LYS A 359 -21.21 0.17 5.52
CA LYS A 359 -21.25 -0.14 6.95
C LYS A 359 -20.82 -1.57 7.29
N VAL A 360 -20.69 -2.44 6.30
CA VAL A 360 -20.47 -3.88 6.50
C VAL A 360 -19.39 -4.37 5.55
N ASP A 361 -18.32 -4.92 6.09
CA ASP A 361 -17.25 -5.59 5.35
C ASP A 361 -17.06 -6.98 5.96
N PHE A 362 -17.31 -8.02 5.17
CA PHE A 362 -17.14 -9.40 5.57
C PHE A 362 -16.10 -10.06 4.68
N ARG A 363 -15.10 -10.68 5.30
CA ARG A 363 -14.00 -11.34 4.58
C ARG A 363 -13.77 -12.70 5.17
N ALA A 364 -13.49 -13.66 4.31
CA ALA A 364 -13.09 -15.00 4.73
C ALA A 364 -12.03 -15.57 3.81
N LEU A 365 -11.19 -16.44 4.34
CA LEU A 365 -10.14 -17.13 3.60
C LEU A 365 -9.91 -18.53 4.13
N TYR A 366 -9.42 -19.37 3.22
CA TYR A 366 -8.70 -20.59 3.54
C TYR A 366 -7.22 -20.39 3.18
N GLY A 367 -6.33 -20.75 4.09
CA GLY A 367 -4.88 -20.70 3.94
C GLY A 367 -4.26 -22.07 4.18
N SER A 368 -3.23 -22.42 3.40
CA SER A 368 -2.43 -23.63 3.57
C SER A 368 -0.95 -23.29 3.54
N VAL A 369 -0.20 -23.85 4.50
CA VAL A 369 1.25 -23.85 4.50
C VAL A 369 1.77 -25.00 3.64
N ASN A 370 2.93 -24.83 3.00
CA ASN A 370 3.56 -25.80 2.10
C ASN A 370 2.69 -26.33 0.94
N PRO A 371 1.86 -25.48 0.30
CA PRO A 371 0.92 -25.93 -0.73
C PRO A 371 1.62 -26.42 -2.01
N ALA A 372 2.84 -25.94 -2.28
CA ALA A 372 3.64 -26.30 -3.44
C ALA A 372 4.44 -27.61 -3.26
N ILE A 373 4.47 -28.17 -2.05
CA ILE A 373 5.16 -29.43 -1.77
C ILE A 373 4.19 -30.58 -2.06
N ALA A 374 4.54 -31.49 -2.96
CA ALA A 374 3.64 -32.57 -3.38
C ALA A 374 3.59 -33.75 -2.40
N THR A 375 4.66 -33.99 -1.64
CA THR A 375 4.79 -35.12 -0.73
C THR A 375 5.29 -34.68 0.63
N ASN A 376 4.68 -35.24 1.69
CA ASN A 376 5.13 -34.97 3.05
C ASN A 376 6.40 -35.77 3.35
N SER A 377 7.37 -35.16 4.02
CA SER A 377 8.62 -35.79 4.43
C SER A 377 9.06 -35.29 5.81
N PRO A 378 10.06 -35.92 6.46
CA PRO A 378 10.56 -35.47 7.75
C PRO A 378 11.08 -34.02 7.79
N THR A 379 11.44 -33.44 6.64
CA THR A 379 11.94 -32.04 6.56
C THR A 379 10.83 -31.01 6.32
N THR A 380 9.59 -31.45 6.08
CA THR A 380 8.43 -30.59 5.83
C THR A 380 7.55 -30.55 7.06
N LEU A 381 8.05 -29.89 8.12
CA LEU A 381 7.46 -29.87 9.47
C LEU A 381 6.01 -29.39 9.51
N LEU A 382 5.62 -28.55 8.55
CA LEU A 382 4.27 -27.98 8.45
C LEU A 382 3.38 -28.73 7.45
N GLY A 383 3.80 -29.90 6.98
CA GLY A 383 3.08 -30.76 6.04
C GLY A 383 3.31 -30.41 4.57
N ALA A 384 2.45 -30.91 3.69
CA ALA A 384 2.56 -30.78 2.24
C ALA A 384 1.18 -30.72 1.57
N GLY A 385 1.12 -30.06 0.41
CA GLY A 385 -0.07 -29.92 -0.42
C GLY A 385 -1.06 -28.89 0.10
N PHE A 386 -1.99 -28.48 -0.78
CA PHE A 386 -2.95 -27.41 -0.47
C PHE A 386 -4.01 -27.79 0.58
N PHE A 387 -4.23 -29.09 0.82
CA PHE A 387 -5.19 -29.60 1.82
C PHE A 387 -4.58 -30.60 2.81
N GLY A 388 -3.28 -30.93 2.67
CA GLY A 388 -2.59 -31.90 3.53
C GLY A 388 -1.66 -31.26 4.56
N GLY A 389 -1.41 -29.96 4.45
CA GLY A 389 -0.53 -29.20 5.33
C GLY A 389 -1.23 -28.60 6.56
N SER A 390 -0.45 -27.82 7.30
CA SER A 390 -0.98 -26.90 8.30
C SER A 390 -1.86 -25.88 7.59
N SER A 391 -3.06 -25.65 8.10
CA SER A 391 -4.09 -24.86 7.43
C SER A 391 -4.83 -23.96 8.41
N ILE A 392 -5.46 -22.93 7.84
CA ILE A 392 -6.28 -21.96 8.56
C ILE A 392 -7.52 -21.62 7.74
N LEU A 393 -8.68 -21.64 8.39
CA LEU A 393 -9.90 -21.01 7.92
C LEU A 393 -10.13 -19.79 8.82
N ALA A 394 -10.17 -18.59 8.27
CA ALA A 394 -10.38 -17.38 9.05
C ALA A 394 -11.45 -16.50 8.43
N ALA A 395 -12.15 -15.76 9.28
CA ALA A 395 -13.13 -14.75 8.87
C ALA A 395 -13.07 -13.51 9.76
N GLN A 396 -13.37 -12.35 9.17
CA GLN A 396 -13.60 -11.10 9.87
C GLN A 396 -14.89 -10.44 9.40
N LEU A 397 -15.74 -10.06 10.35
CA LEU A 397 -16.86 -9.15 10.14
C LEU A 397 -16.51 -7.79 10.71
N THR A 398 -16.48 -6.77 9.86
CA THR A 398 -16.23 -5.39 10.25
C THR A 398 -17.51 -4.58 10.09
N LEU A 399 -17.95 -3.95 11.17
CA LEU A 399 -19.15 -3.12 11.25
C LEU A 399 -18.74 -1.67 11.51
N LYS A 400 -19.30 -0.75 10.73
CA LYS A 400 -19.14 0.70 10.88
C LYS A 400 -20.51 1.35 11.09
N PRO A 401 -21.13 1.16 12.27
CA PRO A 401 -22.50 1.65 12.52
C PRO A 401 -22.62 3.17 12.36
N THR A 402 -21.55 3.89 12.70
CA THR A 402 -21.39 5.35 12.58
C THR A 402 -20.02 5.68 11.96
N SER A 403 -19.78 6.93 11.56
CA SER A 403 -18.49 7.37 11.00
C SER A 403 -17.35 7.41 12.01
N ASN A 404 -17.66 7.36 13.31
CA ASN A 404 -16.68 7.45 14.39
C ASN A 404 -16.45 6.12 15.13
N LEU A 405 -17.16 5.05 14.78
CA LEU A 405 -17.06 3.76 15.47
C LEU A 405 -16.85 2.62 14.49
N ASP A 406 -15.78 1.85 14.70
CA ASP A 406 -15.48 0.63 13.94
C ASP A 406 -15.44 -0.55 14.92
N ILE A 407 -16.08 -1.65 14.55
CA ILE A 407 -16.11 -2.90 15.32
C ILE A 407 -15.67 -4.03 14.39
N GLY A 408 -14.69 -4.82 14.79
CA GLY A 408 -14.21 -6.00 14.07
C GLY A 408 -14.43 -7.24 14.93
N LEU A 409 -15.08 -8.26 14.37
CA LEU A 409 -15.26 -9.57 14.98
C LEU A 409 -14.46 -10.59 14.18
N ASN A 410 -13.62 -11.36 14.87
CA ASN A 410 -12.68 -12.29 14.27
C ASN A 410 -12.97 -13.72 14.70
N TYR A 411 -12.88 -14.65 13.76
CA TYR A 411 -12.86 -16.08 14.03
C TYR A 411 -11.77 -16.75 13.18
N ALA A 412 -11.03 -17.69 13.76
CA ALA A 412 -10.22 -18.61 12.98
C ALA A 412 -10.26 -20.03 13.54
N ASN A 413 -10.21 -21.00 12.63
CA ASN A 413 -10.02 -22.41 12.91
C ASN A 413 -8.75 -22.85 12.19
N SER A 414 -7.78 -23.37 12.92
CA SER A 414 -6.50 -23.81 12.35
C SER A 414 -6.15 -25.22 12.77
N TYR A 415 -5.42 -25.90 11.90
CA TYR A 415 -4.79 -27.17 12.17
C TYR A 415 -3.31 -27.05 11.84
N HIS A 416 -2.43 -27.37 12.79
CA HIS A 416 -0.99 -27.41 12.55
C HIS A 416 -0.46 -28.82 12.76
N GLN A 417 0.47 -29.23 11.89
CA GLN A 417 1.09 -30.56 11.92
C GLN A 417 1.98 -30.79 13.15
N ILE A 418 2.36 -29.72 13.84
CA ILE A 418 3.18 -29.70 15.04
C ILE A 418 2.55 -28.80 16.10
N ASN A 419 2.95 -29.00 17.36
CA ASN A 419 2.40 -28.37 18.55
C ASN A 419 2.83 -26.89 18.66
N ILE A 420 2.29 -26.06 17.78
CA ILE A 420 2.57 -24.62 17.69
C ILE A 420 1.28 -23.79 17.58
N LEU A 421 1.28 -22.57 18.13
CA LEU A 421 0.23 -21.57 17.88
C LEU A 421 0.50 -20.75 16.62
N GLY A 422 1.77 -20.45 16.35
CA GLY A 422 2.20 -19.67 15.19
C GLY A 422 1.83 -18.18 15.21
N THR A 423 1.61 -17.56 16.38
CA THR A 423 1.10 -16.18 16.47
C THR A 423 2.14 -15.06 16.35
N GLY A 424 3.40 -15.39 16.65
CA GLY A 424 4.50 -14.47 16.86
C GLY A 424 4.42 -13.64 18.15
N LEU A 425 3.49 -13.94 19.08
CA LEU A 425 3.14 -13.07 20.22
C LEU A 425 3.67 -13.54 21.59
N ALA A 426 4.07 -14.80 21.71
CA ALA A 426 4.57 -15.38 22.95
C ALA A 426 5.56 -16.51 22.65
N SER A 427 6.48 -16.76 23.57
CA SER A 427 7.43 -17.89 23.53
C SER A 427 6.71 -19.25 23.53
N ALA A 428 5.54 -19.31 24.19
CA ALA A 428 4.64 -20.46 24.17
C ALA A 428 4.00 -20.74 22.80
N ASP A 429 4.34 -19.99 21.75
CA ASP A 429 4.01 -20.36 20.38
C ASP A 429 4.60 -21.71 19.98
N ILE A 430 5.74 -22.10 20.55
CA ILE A 430 6.36 -23.41 20.36
C ILE A 430 6.13 -24.26 21.61
N ASN A 431 5.76 -25.54 21.41
CA ASN A 431 5.29 -26.41 22.50
C ASN A 431 4.12 -25.78 23.24
N ALA A 432 3.13 -25.33 22.46
CA ALA A 432 1.97 -24.61 22.97
C ALA A 432 1.22 -25.38 24.05
N ILE A 433 1.18 -26.71 23.98
CA ILE A 433 0.66 -27.58 25.03
C ILE A 433 1.79 -28.41 25.60
N SER A 434 2.09 -28.23 26.89
CA SER A 434 3.11 -28.98 27.64
C SER A 434 2.46 -29.92 28.64
N GLY A 435 2.99 -31.13 28.81
CA GLY A 435 2.51 -32.12 29.77
C GLY A 435 3.27 -33.44 29.66
N ALA A 436 3.02 -34.37 30.56
CA ALA A 436 3.62 -35.70 30.48
C ALA A 436 3.18 -36.40 29.18
N GLY A 437 4.13 -36.77 28.32
CA GLY A 437 3.83 -37.44 27.06
C GLY A 437 3.39 -36.54 25.90
N THR A 438 3.47 -35.22 26.03
CA THR A 438 3.31 -34.28 24.89
C THR A 438 4.66 -34.00 24.22
N SER A 439 4.68 -33.74 22.92
CA SER A 439 5.88 -33.36 22.18
C SER A 439 5.59 -32.26 21.15
N LEU A 440 6.65 -31.70 20.57
CA LEU A 440 6.55 -30.76 19.45
C LEU A 440 5.89 -31.40 18.23
N SER A 441 6.10 -32.70 18.01
CA SER A 441 5.58 -33.42 16.83
C SER A 441 4.09 -33.73 16.90
N ASP A 442 3.42 -33.41 18.01
CA ASP A 442 1.99 -33.64 18.16
C ASP A 442 1.19 -32.61 17.35
N PRO A 443 0.28 -33.02 16.45
CA PRO A 443 -0.56 -32.09 15.73
C PRO A 443 -1.54 -31.38 16.68
N ILE A 444 -1.85 -30.11 16.39
CA ILE A 444 -2.69 -29.26 17.24
C ILE A 444 -3.82 -28.61 16.43
N LYS A 445 -5.00 -28.53 17.03
CA LYS A 445 -6.16 -27.79 16.51
C LYS A 445 -6.40 -26.55 17.34
N LEU A 446 -6.61 -25.42 16.66
CA LEU A 446 -6.83 -24.12 17.25
C LEU A 446 -8.21 -23.60 16.84
N ASN A 447 -8.96 -23.07 17.80
CA ASN A 447 -10.11 -22.21 17.55
C ASN A 447 -9.85 -20.88 18.23
N SER A 448 -9.97 -19.77 17.50
CA SER A 448 -9.80 -18.45 18.04
C SER A 448 -11.02 -17.58 17.79
N ILE A 449 -11.34 -16.75 18.77
CA ILE A 449 -12.34 -15.69 18.66
C ILE A 449 -11.73 -14.39 19.14
N GLY A 450 -12.06 -13.30 18.47
CA GLY A 450 -11.53 -11.98 18.82
C GLY A 450 -12.50 -10.88 18.49
N SER A 451 -12.32 -9.75 19.17
CA SER A 451 -13.03 -8.51 18.88
C SER A 451 -12.08 -7.32 18.98
N THR A 452 -12.32 -6.33 18.13
CA THR A 452 -11.63 -5.04 18.16
C THR A 452 -12.67 -3.93 18.04
N LEU A 453 -12.56 -2.91 18.88
CA LEU A 453 -13.38 -1.70 18.86
C LEU A 453 -12.46 -0.50 18.73
N THR A 454 -12.74 0.37 17.77
CA THR A 454 -12.08 1.67 17.62
C THR A 454 -13.14 2.76 17.64
N TRP A 455 -13.07 3.61 18.66
CA TRP A 455 -13.96 4.75 18.83
C TRP A 455 -13.18 6.06 18.72
N ARG A 456 -13.46 6.82 17.66
CA ARG A 456 -12.95 8.18 17.45
C ARG A 456 -13.75 9.13 18.32
N ILE A 457 -13.33 9.30 19.57
CA ILE A 457 -13.97 10.18 20.57
C ILE A 457 -14.05 11.60 20.01
N THR A 458 -12.95 12.06 19.39
CA THR A 458 -12.87 13.32 18.63
C THR A 458 -12.07 13.06 17.34
N PRO A 459 -12.05 14.00 16.38
CA PRO A 459 -11.19 13.87 15.19
C PRO A 459 -9.69 13.67 15.50
N LYS A 460 -9.23 14.07 16.70
CA LYS A 460 -7.83 13.98 17.14
C LYS A 460 -7.56 12.91 18.19
N ILE A 461 -8.58 12.26 18.72
CA ILE A 461 -8.44 11.28 19.82
C ILE A 461 -9.24 10.04 19.48
N ALA A 462 -8.55 8.91 19.35
CA ALA A 462 -9.15 7.61 19.14
C ALA A 462 -8.86 6.69 20.32
N PHE A 463 -9.91 6.08 20.86
CA PHE A 463 -9.84 4.98 21.81
C PHE A 463 -9.90 3.66 21.07
N ASN A 464 -9.07 2.70 21.46
CA ASN A 464 -9.07 1.35 20.92
C ASN A 464 -9.10 0.32 22.05
N LEU A 465 -9.90 -0.72 21.87
CA LEU A 465 -10.00 -1.88 22.74
C LEU A 465 -9.98 -3.14 21.86
N SER A 466 -9.17 -4.12 22.19
CA SER A 466 -9.19 -5.42 21.53
C SER A 466 -9.02 -6.56 22.53
N GLY A 467 -9.56 -7.72 22.19
CA GLY A 467 -9.50 -8.92 23.00
C GLY A 467 -9.58 -10.18 22.17
N ALA A 468 -8.99 -11.27 22.65
CA ALA A 468 -8.95 -12.56 21.98
C ALA A 468 -8.88 -13.73 22.96
N TRP A 469 -9.52 -14.84 22.56
CA TRP A 469 -9.34 -16.17 23.14
C TRP A 469 -8.81 -17.10 22.06
N ILE A 470 -7.85 -17.95 22.41
CA ILE A 470 -7.34 -19.03 21.57
C ILE A 470 -7.46 -20.33 22.35
N PHE A 471 -8.29 -21.23 21.87
CA PHE A 471 -8.49 -22.57 22.40
C PHE A 471 -7.68 -23.55 21.58
N ALA A 472 -6.75 -24.25 22.22
CA ALA A 472 -5.82 -25.15 21.56
C ALA A 472 -5.96 -26.56 22.14
N ASN A 473 -6.01 -27.56 21.27
CA ASN A 473 -6.17 -28.97 21.65
C ASN A 473 -5.21 -29.83 20.83
N LEU A 474 -4.47 -30.73 21.48
CA LEU A 474 -3.69 -31.72 20.76
C LEU A 474 -4.62 -32.73 20.09
N THR A 475 -4.18 -33.24 18.94
CA THR A 475 -4.89 -34.31 18.23
C THR A 475 -4.54 -35.65 18.86
N ASN A 476 -5.53 -36.52 19.04
CA ASN A 476 -5.37 -37.87 19.61
C ASN A 476 -4.79 -37.91 21.04
N LYS A 477 -4.83 -36.79 21.78
CA LYS A 477 -4.43 -36.70 23.18
C LYS A 477 -5.45 -35.85 23.94
N ASP A 478 -5.78 -36.26 25.16
CA ASP A 478 -6.58 -35.44 26.07
C ASP A 478 -5.71 -34.35 26.68
N ALA A 479 -5.37 -33.34 25.89
CA ALA A 479 -4.50 -32.23 26.30
C ALA A 479 -4.95 -30.94 25.63
N SER A 480 -5.27 -29.93 26.43
CA SER A 480 -5.76 -28.64 25.94
C SER A 480 -5.17 -27.47 26.71
N THR A 481 -5.19 -26.30 26.07
CA THR A 481 -4.81 -25.04 26.70
C THR A 481 -5.63 -23.89 26.14
N THR A 482 -5.92 -22.91 26.98
CA THR A 482 -6.58 -21.66 26.57
C THR A 482 -5.62 -20.50 26.78
N PHE A 483 -5.44 -19.69 25.74
CA PHE A 483 -4.71 -18.43 25.80
C PHE A 483 -5.67 -17.25 25.68
N THR A 484 -5.35 -16.15 26.33
CA THR A 484 -6.07 -14.89 26.20
C THR A 484 -5.13 -13.72 25.97
N SER A 485 -5.59 -12.71 25.25
CA SER A 485 -4.89 -11.44 25.05
C SER A 485 -5.92 -10.31 25.05
N TRP A 486 -5.58 -9.16 25.62
CA TRP A 486 -6.41 -7.97 25.52
C TRP A 486 -5.55 -6.72 25.55
N MET A 487 -5.99 -5.68 24.86
CA MET A 487 -5.26 -4.42 24.72
C MET A 487 -6.24 -3.25 24.74
N THR A 488 -5.86 -2.18 25.41
CA THR A 488 -6.55 -0.89 25.34
C THR A 488 -5.55 0.21 25.06
N GLY A 489 -5.98 1.28 24.40
CA GLY A 489 -5.08 2.41 24.16
C GLY A 489 -5.78 3.66 23.67
N LEU A 490 -5.06 4.77 23.77
CA LEU A 490 -5.43 6.05 23.20
C LEU A 490 -4.40 6.45 22.14
N GLN A 491 -4.89 6.79 20.95
CA GLN A 491 -4.10 7.48 19.93
C GLN A 491 -4.50 8.96 19.89
N PHE A 492 -3.48 9.81 19.81
CA PHE A 492 -3.61 11.23 19.57
C PHE A 492 -3.05 11.56 18.18
N SER A 493 -3.81 12.31 17.39
CA SER A 493 -3.41 12.79 16.06
C SER A 493 -3.14 14.28 16.07
N ASP A 494 -2.27 14.73 15.17
CA ASP A 494 -1.83 16.12 15.02
C ASP A 494 -1.21 16.72 16.29
N VAL A 495 -0.46 15.90 17.02
CA VAL A 495 0.25 16.33 18.23
C VAL A 495 1.44 17.21 17.85
N PHE A 496 1.42 18.46 18.30
CA PHE A 496 2.37 19.55 17.96
C PHE A 496 2.40 19.99 16.49
N LYS A 497 2.18 19.09 15.52
CA LYS A 497 2.16 19.36 14.08
C LYS A 497 1.23 18.38 13.39
N GLU A 498 0.58 18.84 12.32
CA GLU A 498 -0.27 18.02 11.45
C GLU A 498 0.45 16.75 10.95
N GLY A 499 -0.23 15.62 11.03
CA GLY A 499 0.27 14.30 10.63
C GLY A 499 1.16 13.60 11.65
N ASN A 500 1.53 14.24 12.77
CA ASN A 500 2.18 13.55 13.88
C ASN A 500 1.16 12.72 14.65
N THR A 501 1.57 11.56 15.17
CA THR A 501 0.73 10.72 16.02
C THR A 501 1.46 10.33 17.29
N ALA A 502 0.73 10.21 18.39
CA ALA A 502 1.22 9.66 19.65
C ALA A 502 0.29 8.53 20.10
N GLY A 503 0.84 7.51 20.74
CA GLY A 503 0.05 6.40 21.28
C GLY A 503 0.49 6.02 22.67
N ILE A 504 -0.49 5.71 23.52
CA ILE A 504 -0.28 5.03 24.81
C ILE A 504 -1.14 3.77 24.79
N ILE A 505 -0.51 2.62 25.04
CA ILE A 505 -1.12 1.30 24.96
C ILE A 505 -0.85 0.56 26.26
N PHE A 506 -1.87 -0.11 26.79
CA PHE A 506 -1.75 -1.00 27.94
C PHE A 506 -2.55 -2.28 27.71
N GLY A 507 -2.07 -3.40 28.22
CA GLY A 507 -2.87 -4.61 28.22
C GLY A 507 -2.10 -5.86 28.63
N GLN A 508 -2.73 -7.00 28.38
CA GLN A 508 -2.17 -8.31 28.60
C GLN A 508 -1.74 -8.91 27.25
N PRO A 509 -0.43 -9.04 26.99
CA PRO A 509 0.06 -9.87 25.89
C PRO A 509 -0.49 -11.29 25.94
N LEU A 510 -0.33 -12.05 24.86
CA LEU A 510 -0.84 -13.42 24.79
C LEU A 510 -0.31 -14.25 25.98
N ALA A 511 -1.22 -14.73 26.83
CA ALA A 511 -0.89 -15.44 28.06
C ALA A 511 -1.69 -16.73 28.17
N ARG A 512 -1.09 -17.76 28.78
CA ARG A 512 -1.74 -19.03 29.08
C ARG A 512 -2.61 -18.87 30.33
N ASN A 513 -3.91 -19.10 30.21
CA ASN A 513 -4.85 -18.90 31.32
C ASN A 513 -5.37 -20.21 31.92
N ALA A 514 -5.48 -21.27 31.11
CA ALA A 514 -6.00 -22.55 31.55
C ALA A 514 -5.39 -23.69 30.77
N VAL A 515 -5.30 -24.86 31.41
CA VAL A 515 -4.91 -26.14 30.80
C VAL A 515 -5.94 -27.21 31.17
N GLY A 516 -6.05 -28.26 30.35
CA GLY A 516 -6.95 -29.38 30.60
C GLY A 516 -6.33 -30.73 30.21
N GLY A 517 -6.87 -31.81 30.79
CA GLY A 517 -6.39 -33.18 30.58
C GLY A 517 -4.98 -33.39 31.13
N ILE A 518 -4.09 -34.02 30.35
CA ILE A 518 -2.68 -34.26 30.71
C ILE A 518 -1.79 -33.01 30.60
N ALA A 519 -2.33 -31.89 30.10
CA ALA A 519 -1.59 -30.65 29.97
C ALA A 519 -1.33 -30.00 31.34
N THR A 520 -0.18 -29.34 31.46
CA THR A 520 0.31 -28.69 32.66
C THR A 520 0.80 -27.30 32.33
N ILE A 521 0.66 -26.37 33.28
CA ILE A 521 1.34 -25.08 33.21
C ILE A 521 2.80 -25.33 33.61
N PRO A 522 3.79 -24.96 32.78
CA PRO A 522 5.19 -25.12 33.15
C PRO A 522 5.51 -24.46 34.50
N THR A 523 6.33 -25.12 35.31
CA THR A 523 6.72 -24.59 36.63
C THR A 523 7.34 -23.21 36.48
N GLY A 524 6.81 -22.24 37.24
CA GLY A 524 7.28 -20.85 37.19
C GLY A 524 6.60 -19.97 36.13
N PHE A 525 5.64 -20.50 35.34
CA PHE A 525 4.93 -19.75 34.29
C PHE A 525 3.47 -19.43 34.68
N THR A 526 3.24 -19.05 35.93
CA THR A 526 1.90 -18.78 36.48
C THR A 526 1.57 -17.30 36.57
N ALA A 527 2.50 -16.42 36.23
CA ALA A 527 2.28 -14.98 36.27
C ALA A 527 1.53 -14.52 35.02
N THR A 528 0.80 -13.41 35.16
CA THR A 528 0.16 -12.75 34.02
C THR A 528 1.11 -11.67 33.47
N PRO A 529 1.47 -11.73 32.17
CA PRO A 529 2.24 -10.67 31.55
C PRO A 529 1.37 -9.44 31.34
N TYR A 530 1.95 -8.26 31.57
CA TYR A 530 1.33 -6.98 31.20
C TYR A 530 2.31 -6.15 30.40
N GLN A 531 1.80 -5.36 29.45
CA GLN A 531 2.63 -4.44 28.68
C GLN A 531 2.10 -3.01 28.78
N LEU A 532 3.00 -2.06 29.00
CA LEU A 532 2.77 -0.63 28.85
C LEU A 532 3.68 -0.10 27.73
N GLU A 533 3.13 0.60 26.76
CA GLU A 533 3.87 1.20 25.64
C GLU A 533 3.51 2.66 25.45
N GLY A 534 4.51 3.47 25.13
CA GLY A 534 4.36 4.84 24.66
C GLY A 534 5.22 5.08 23.42
N TYR A 535 4.65 5.72 22.40
CA TYR A 535 5.39 6.11 21.20
C TYR A 535 4.93 7.47 20.66
N PHE A 536 5.82 8.14 19.93
CA PHE A 536 5.52 9.38 19.22
C PHE A 536 6.09 9.32 17.81
N ASN A 537 5.23 9.26 16.79
CA ASN A 537 5.61 9.28 15.39
C ASN A 537 5.67 10.72 14.89
N PHE A 538 6.89 11.24 14.76
CA PHE A 538 7.17 12.57 14.25
C PHE A 538 7.32 12.57 12.72
N LYS A 539 6.42 13.24 12.02
CA LYS A 539 6.41 13.32 10.56
C LYS A 539 7.30 14.47 10.07
N LEU A 540 8.51 14.13 9.64
CA LEU A 540 9.47 15.07 9.08
C LEU A 540 8.99 15.61 7.74
N SER A 541 8.54 14.73 6.85
CA SER A 541 8.01 15.05 5.52
C SER A 541 6.87 14.11 5.14
N LYS A 542 6.35 14.22 3.92
CA LYS A 542 5.35 13.26 3.40
C LYS A 542 5.86 11.83 3.37
N ASN A 543 7.17 11.65 3.19
CA ASN A 543 7.83 10.39 2.91
C ASN A 543 8.69 9.87 4.06
N ILE A 544 8.97 10.69 5.08
CA ILE A 544 9.92 10.36 6.16
C ILE A 544 9.26 10.63 7.52
N SER A 545 9.29 9.63 8.41
CA SER A 545 8.94 9.80 9.81
C SER A 545 9.96 9.18 10.75
N VAL A 546 10.02 9.71 11.97
CA VAL A 546 10.89 9.22 13.04
C VAL A 546 10.02 8.94 14.26
N THR A 547 10.05 7.71 14.75
CA THR A 547 9.24 7.24 15.87
C THR A 547 10.14 6.80 17.02
N PRO A 548 10.46 7.67 17.99
CA PRO A 548 10.88 7.24 19.31
C PRO A 548 9.74 6.51 20.02
N GLY A 549 10.09 5.48 20.78
CA GLY A 549 9.16 4.85 21.71
C GLY A 549 9.86 3.93 22.70
N VAL A 550 9.10 3.56 23.73
CA VAL A 550 9.50 2.61 24.76
C VAL A 550 8.31 1.74 25.14
N PHE A 551 8.57 0.46 25.39
CA PHE A 551 7.60 -0.41 26.05
C PHE A 551 8.23 -1.21 27.19
N PHE A 552 7.40 -1.52 28.17
CA PHE A 552 7.72 -2.28 29.36
C PHE A 552 6.85 -3.52 29.37
N VAL A 553 7.46 -4.69 29.56
CA VAL A 553 6.76 -5.95 29.75
C VAL A 553 7.00 -6.42 31.17
N PHE A 554 5.95 -6.41 31.97
CA PHE A 554 5.92 -6.96 33.32
C PHE A 554 5.64 -8.45 33.25
N ASN A 555 6.35 -9.24 34.05
CA ASN A 555 6.33 -10.71 34.00
C ASN A 555 6.40 -11.26 32.56
N PRO A 556 7.46 -10.92 31.78
CA PRO A 556 7.58 -11.37 30.40
C PRO A 556 7.35 -12.87 30.27
N GLU A 557 6.69 -13.28 29.18
CA GLU A 557 6.30 -14.67 28.91
C GLU A 557 5.42 -15.37 29.99
N GLY A 558 4.91 -14.63 30.99
CA GLY A 558 4.18 -15.19 32.13
C GLY A 558 5.09 -15.82 33.20
N ILE A 559 6.39 -15.51 33.17
CA ILE A 559 7.37 -16.04 34.11
C ILE A 559 7.28 -15.30 35.45
N ASN A 560 7.18 -16.07 36.54
CA ASN A 560 7.16 -15.58 37.91
C ASN A 560 8.45 -14.84 38.24
N ASN A 561 8.33 -13.65 38.82
CA ASN A 561 9.46 -12.82 39.28
C ASN A 561 10.50 -12.49 38.19
N ALA A 562 10.13 -12.60 36.92
CA ALA A 562 10.99 -12.16 35.84
C ALA A 562 11.17 -10.62 35.91
N PRO A 563 12.40 -10.10 35.73
CA PRO A 563 12.63 -8.66 35.66
C PRO A 563 11.76 -8.03 34.57
N THR A 564 11.30 -6.79 34.81
CA THR A 564 10.54 -6.05 33.78
C THR A 564 11.42 -5.83 32.57
N ALA A 565 11.05 -6.43 31.44
CA ALA A 565 11.77 -6.21 30.20
C ALA A 565 11.43 -4.81 29.68
N THR A 566 12.46 -4.00 29.40
CA THR A 566 12.30 -2.65 28.87
C THR A 566 12.94 -2.59 27.49
N VAL A 567 12.17 -2.19 26.48
CA VAL A 567 12.66 -2.08 25.10
C VAL A 567 12.51 -0.64 24.64
N GLY A 568 13.63 -0.03 24.28
CA GLY A 568 13.68 1.31 23.69
C GLY A 568 14.02 1.24 22.21
N VAL A 569 13.36 2.07 21.40
CA VAL A 569 13.62 2.15 19.96
C VAL A 569 13.47 3.56 19.42
N LEU A 570 14.33 3.89 18.46
CA LEU A 570 14.18 5.00 17.55
C LEU A 570 14.05 4.44 16.13
N ARG A 571 12.82 4.45 15.59
CA ARG A 571 12.50 3.91 14.26
C ARG A 571 12.35 5.03 13.24
N THR A 572 13.20 5.08 12.23
CA THR A 572 13.04 5.96 11.06
C THR A 572 12.41 5.18 9.91
N THR A 573 11.35 5.71 9.32
CA THR A 573 10.62 5.07 8.22
C THR A 573 10.60 5.98 7.00
N PHE A 574 11.03 5.42 5.87
CA PHE A 574 10.92 6.01 4.54
C PHE A 574 9.81 5.31 3.78
N THR A 575 8.94 6.08 3.13
CA THR A 575 7.84 5.59 2.28
C THR A 575 7.92 6.32 0.94
N PHE A 576 7.89 5.58 -0.17
CA PHE A 576 8.06 6.17 -1.51
C PHE A 576 7.30 5.40 -2.59
#